data_AF-A0A938VMX3-F1
#
_entry.id   AF-A0A938VMX3-F1
#
_cell.length_a   1.000
_cell.length_b   1.000
_cell.length_c   1.000
_cell.angle_alpha   90.00
_cell.angle_beta   90.00
_cell.angle_gamma   90.00
#
_symmetry.space_group_name_H-M   'P 1'
#
loop_
_entity.id
_entity.type
_entity.pdbx_description
1 polymer ?
#
loop_
_entity_poly.entity_id
_entity_poly.type
_entity_poly.pdbx_seq_one_letter_code
_entity_poly.pdbx_strand_id
1 'polypeptide(L)'
;NPFFGLYAAVTRQRADASPSAAGWYPEQALTLAEALSAYTLGAAYAANAEDRLGKLAENYHADLIVLDTDPFEIAPSGLLTITADSVMINGEWVL
;
A
#
# COMPACT_ATOMS: atom_id res chain seq x y z
N ASN A 1 2.51 -3.72 9.67
CA ASN A 1 2.61 -2.49 8.84
C ASN A 1 2.53 -2.90 7.36
N PRO A 2 1.48 -2.53 6.61
CA PRO A 2 1.31 -2.91 5.19
C PRO A 2 2.41 -2.38 4.27
N PHE A 3 3.11 -1.31 4.64
CA PHE A 3 4.17 -0.73 3.82
C PHE A 3 5.40 -1.64 3.66
N PHE A 4 5.63 -2.59 4.57
CA PHE A 4 6.64 -3.63 4.37
C PHE A 4 6.29 -4.56 3.20
N GLY A 5 5.01 -4.84 3.02
CA GLY A 5 4.50 -5.61 1.89
C GLY A 5 4.56 -4.84 0.58
N LEU A 6 4.23 -3.54 0.61
CA LEU A 6 4.41 -2.65 -0.56
C LEU A 6 5.88 -2.55 -0.96
N TYR A 7 6.79 -2.36 0.00
CA TYR A 7 8.23 -2.38 -0.25
C TYR A 7 8.65 -3.68 -0.94
N ALA A 8 8.25 -4.84 -0.41
CA ALA A 8 8.58 -6.12 -1.01
C ALA A 8 7.97 -6.31 -2.41
N ALA A 9 6.76 -5.79 -2.67
CA ALA A 9 6.14 -5.88 -3.99
C ALA A 9 6.85 -5.01 -5.04
N VAL A 10 7.29 -3.81 -4.65
CA VAL A 10 7.90 -2.83 -5.55
C VAL A 10 9.38 -3.10 -5.77
N THR A 11 10.10 -3.56 -4.75
CA THR A 11 11.55 -3.78 -4.83
C THR A 11 11.93 -5.23 -5.03
N ARG A 12 11.01 -6.16 -4.74
CA ARG A 12 11.28 -7.60 -4.66
C ARG A 12 12.39 -7.94 -3.66
N GLN A 13 12.57 -7.11 -2.64
CA GLN A 13 13.56 -7.28 -1.57
C GLN A 13 12.89 -7.51 -0.21
N ARG A 14 13.64 -8.08 0.72
CA ARG A 14 13.33 -8.04 2.17
C ARG A 14 13.81 -6.72 2.75
N ALA A 15 13.34 -6.38 3.95
CA ALA A 15 13.68 -5.11 4.62
C ALA A 15 15.19 -4.90 4.84
N ASP A 16 16.01 -5.96 4.80
CA ASP A 16 17.47 -5.92 4.86
C ASP A 16 18.15 -5.76 3.48
N ALA A 17 17.37 -5.44 2.43
CA ALA A 17 17.76 -5.36 1.02
C ALA A 17 18.24 -6.70 0.39
N SER A 18 18.07 -7.84 1.07
CA SER A 18 18.31 -9.16 0.46
C SER A 18 17.19 -9.52 -0.54
N PRO A 19 17.42 -10.38 -1.54
CA PRO A 19 18.64 -11.14 -1.80
C PRO A 19 19.72 -10.40 -2.59
N SER A 20 19.39 -9.30 -3.28
CA SER A 20 20.35 -8.52 -4.07
C SER A 20 19.80 -7.11 -4.31
N ALA A 21 20.65 -6.20 -4.82
CA ALA A 21 20.23 -4.84 -5.20
C ALA A 21 19.11 -4.82 -6.27
N ALA A 22 19.03 -5.85 -7.11
CA ALA A 22 17.96 -5.99 -8.11
C ALA A 22 16.69 -6.68 -7.56
N GLY A 23 16.73 -7.23 -6.34
CA GLY A 23 15.62 -8.01 -5.78
C GLY A 23 15.50 -9.43 -6.35
N TRP A 24 14.40 -10.10 -6.00
CA TRP A 24 14.08 -11.47 -6.40
C TRP A 24 13.06 -11.51 -7.54
N TYR A 25 13.47 -11.95 -8.73
CA TYR A 25 12.70 -11.81 -9.98
C TYR A 25 12.34 -10.34 -10.25
N PRO A 26 13.33 -9.47 -10.55
CA PRO A 26 13.11 -8.05 -10.81
C PRO A 26 12.04 -7.77 -11.87
N GLU A 27 11.92 -8.64 -12.86
CA GLU A 27 10.91 -8.57 -13.91
C GLU A 27 9.47 -8.77 -13.42
N GLN A 28 9.28 -9.22 -12.18
CA GLN A 28 7.99 -9.35 -11.50
C GLN A 28 7.75 -8.22 -10.48
N ALA A 29 8.63 -7.21 -10.42
CA ALA A 29 8.43 -6.03 -9.60
C ALA A 29 7.23 -5.23 -10.11
N LEU A 30 6.38 -4.81 -9.17
CA LEU A 30 5.24 -3.95 -9.49
C LEU A 30 5.66 -2.49 -9.38
N THR A 31 5.03 -1.63 -10.17
CA THR A 31 5.01 -0.20 -9.85
C THR A 31 4.29 0.04 -8.52
N LEU A 32 4.58 1.16 -7.86
CA LEU A 32 3.89 1.53 -6.63
C LEU A 32 2.36 1.62 -6.82
N ALA A 33 1.92 2.16 -7.96
CA ALA A 33 0.49 2.26 -8.28
C ALA A 33 -0.19 0.89 -8.42
N GLU A 34 0.46 -0.07 -9.08
CA GLU A 34 -0.05 -1.45 -9.18
C GLU A 34 -0.09 -2.14 -7.81
N ALA A 35 0.96 -1.97 -7.00
CA ALA A 35 1.01 -2.52 -5.66
C ALA A 35 -0.08 -1.94 -4.74
N LEU A 36 -0.30 -0.61 -4.77
CA LEU A 36 -1.37 0.05 -4.03
C LEU A 36 -2.75 -0.40 -4.50
N SER A 37 -2.95 -0.53 -5.82
CA SER A 37 -4.20 -1.07 -6.38
C SER A 37 -4.47 -2.49 -5.87
N ALA A 38 -3.46 -3.36 -5.86
CA ALA A 38 -3.58 -4.72 -5.32
C ALA A 38 -3.92 -4.73 -3.82
N TYR A 39 -3.35 -3.82 -3.03
CA TYR A 39 -3.58 -3.70 -1.58
C TYR A 39 -4.92 -3.04 -1.21
N THR A 40 -5.57 -2.36 -2.16
CA THR A 40 -6.83 -1.65 -1.92
C THR A 40 -7.97 -2.31 -2.69
N LEU A 41 -8.24 -1.85 -3.92
CA LEU A 41 -9.32 -2.37 -4.75
C LEU A 41 -9.15 -3.86 -5.09
N GLY A 42 -7.91 -4.31 -5.35
CA GLY A 42 -7.62 -5.71 -5.64
C GLY A 42 -7.98 -6.63 -4.47
N ALA A 43 -7.66 -6.22 -3.24
CA ALA A 43 -8.04 -6.94 -2.04
C ALA A 43 -9.57 -6.92 -1.81
N ALA A 44 -10.23 -5.78 -2.05
CA ALA A 44 -11.68 -5.67 -1.97
C ALA A 44 -12.37 -6.59 -2.98
N TYR A 45 -11.88 -6.65 -4.22
CA TYR A 45 -12.38 -7.55 -5.26
C TYR A 45 -12.18 -9.02 -4.88
N ALA A 46 -10.99 -9.39 -4.40
CA ALA A 46 -10.74 -10.75 -3.92
C ALA A 46 -11.66 -11.18 -2.76
N ALA A 47 -12.20 -10.20 -2.02
CA ALA A 47 -13.15 -10.40 -0.94
C ALA A 47 -14.63 -10.22 -1.35
N ASN A 48 -14.93 -10.01 -2.65
CA ASN A 48 -16.27 -9.72 -3.15
C ASN A 48 -16.94 -8.52 -2.42
N ALA A 49 -16.14 -7.47 -2.23
CA ALA A 49 -16.50 -6.23 -1.53
C ALA A 49 -16.08 -4.98 -2.31
N GLU A 50 -15.70 -5.11 -3.57
CA GLU A 50 -15.29 -4.03 -4.47
C GLU A 50 -16.40 -3.02 -4.79
N ASP A 51 -17.64 -3.34 -4.42
CA ASP A 51 -18.80 -2.47 -4.55
C ASP A 51 -18.90 -1.43 -3.40
N ARG A 52 -18.15 -1.62 -2.31
CA ARG A 52 -18.22 -0.77 -1.11
C ARG A 52 -16.87 -0.51 -0.42
N LEU A 53 -15.79 -1.22 -0.75
CA LEU A 53 -14.45 -1.06 -0.15
C LEU A 53 -13.35 -0.81 -1.20
N GLY A 54 -12.20 -0.31 -0.73
CA GLY A 54 -10.97 -0.25 -1.52
C GLY A 54 -10.87 0.95 -2.48
N LYS A 55 -11.81 1.89 -2.43
CA LYS A 55 -11.78 3.16 -3.18
C LYS A 55 -12.30 4.32 -2.33
N LEU A 56 -11.77 5.51 -2.58
CA LEU A 56 -12.35 6.77 -2.11
C LEU A 56 -13.27 7.33 -3.20
N ALA A 57 -14.54 6.99 -3.12
CA ALA A 57 -15.57 7.39 -4.06
C ALA A 57 -16.96 7.39 -3.38
N GLU A 58 -17.94 8.04 -4.00
CA GLU A 58 -19.32 8.00 -3.52
C GLU A 58 -19.83 6.56 -3.39
N ASN A 59 -20.58 6.29 -2.31
CA ASN A 59 -21.16 4.98 -1.96
C ASN A 59 -20.17 3.91 -1.46
N TYR A 60 -18.89 4.26 -1.27
CA TYR A 60 -17.91 3.41 -0.59
C TYR A 60 -17.82 3.77 0.89
N HIS A 61 -17.38 2.84 1.73
CA HIS A 61 -17.02 3.15 3.11
C HIS A 61 -15.90 4.19 3.13
N ALA A 62 -16.03 5.18 4.01
CA ALA A 62 -15.01 6.18 4.26
C ALA A 62 -13.91 5.58 5.15
N ASP A 63 -13.19 4.60 4.59
CA ASP A 63 -12.01 3.96 5.17
C ASP A 63 -10.77 4.53 4.49
N LEU A 64 -10.02 5.36 5.21
CA LEU A 64 -8.82 6.01 4.69
C LEU A 64 -7.77 6.21 5.76
N ILE A 65 -6.53 6.43 5.30
CA ILE A 65 -5.41 6.83 6.15
C ILE A 65 -4.79 8.09 5.56
N VAL A 66 -4.29 8.95 6.45
CA VAL A 66 -3.41 10.06 6.08
C VAL A 66 -1.99 9.60 6.40
N LEU A 67 -1.08 9.76 5.44
CA LEU A 67 0.31 9.36 5.60
C LEU A 67 1.16 10.58 5.95
N ASP A 68 2.18 10.34 6.76
CA ASP A 68 3.20 11.33 7.14
C ASP A 68 4.06 11.78 5.95
N THR A 69 4.17 10.91 4.95
CA THR A 69 4.99 11.10 3.75
C THR A 69 4.25 10.62 2.50
N ASP A 70 4.40 11.35 1.39
CA ASP A 70 3.91 10.89 0.09
C ASP A 70 4.78 9.73 -0.45
N PRO A 71 4.23 8.51 -0.61
CA PRO A 71 4.99 7.36 -1.08
C PRO A 71 5.46 7.49 -2.54
N PHE A 72 4.88 8.39 -3.34
CA PHE A 72 5.27 8.61 -4.74
C PHE A 72 6.48 9.54 -4.90
N GLU A 73 6.82 10.30 -3.87
CA GLU A 73 7.89 11.32 -3.89
C GLU A 73 9.16 10.87 -3.16
N ILE A 74 9.22 9.61 -2.73
CA ILE A 74 10.36 9.03 -2.01
C ILE A 74 10.96 7.82 -2.75
N ALA A 75 12.21 7.50 -2.43
CA ALA A 75 12.79 6.23 -2.87
C ALA A 75 12.04 5.04 -2.24
N PRO A 76 11.95 3.88 -2.92
CA PRO A 76 11.21 2.73 -2.39
C PRO A 76 11.64 2.28 -0.99
N SER A 77 12.91 2.44 -0.61
CA SER A 77 13.39 2.13 0.75
C SER A 77 12.67 2.94 1.84
N GLY A 78 12.22 4.16 1.53
CA GLY A 78 11.45 5.00 2.43
C GLY A 78 10.07 4.45 2.77
N LEU A 79 9.52 3.53 1.97
CA LEU A 79 8.27 2.82 2.31
C LEU A 79 8.38 2.11 3.67
N LEU A 80 9.56 1.63 4.06
CA LEU A 80 9.77 0.95 5.34
C LEU A 80 9.56 1.85 6.56
N THR A 81 9.56 3.16 6.40
CA THR A 81 9.44 4.12 7.51
C THR A 81 8.11 4.87 7.53
N ILE A 82 7.27 4.74 6.49
CA ILE A 82 5.97 5.42 6.43
C ILE A 82 5.08 4.99 7.61
N THR A 83 4.43 5.98 8.19
CA THR A 83 3.41 5.82 9.23
C THR A 83 2.08 6.45 8.81
N ALA A 84 0.99 5.93 9.36
CA ALA A 84 -0.30 6.60 9.25
C ALA A 84 -0.40 7.65 10.37
N ASP A 85 -0.51 8.92 9.98
CA ASP A 85 -0.72 10.06 10.89
C ASP A 85 -2.14 10.08 11.43
N SER A 86 -3.10 9.63 10.63
CA SER A 86 -4.50 9.53 11.04
C SER A 86 -5.17 8.36 10.34
N VAL A 87 -6.12 7.74 11.04
CA VAL A 87 -6.89 6.59 10.51
C VAL A 87 -8.37 6.87 10.66
N MET A 88 -9.10 6.77 9.55
CA MET A 88 -10.55 6.83 9.52
C MET A 88 -11.11 5.44 9.19
N ILE A 89 -12.11 5.02 9.97
CA ILE A 89 -12.87 3.80 9.73
C ILE A 89 -14.35 4.18 9.69
N ASN A 90 -15.03 3.85 8.59
CA ASN A 90 -16.45 4.13 8.38
C ASN A 90 -16.85 5.59 8.62
N GLY A 91 -15.97 6.55 8.32
CA GLY A 91 -16.23 7.98 8.52
C GLY A 91 -15.81 8.52 9.89
N GLU A 92 -15.35 7.68 10.81
CA GLU A 92 -14.92 8.06 12.15
C GLU A 92 -13.40 8.01 12.28
N TRP A 93 -12.79 9.08 12.79
CA TRP A 93 -11.36 9.11 13.11
C TRP A 93 -11.08 8.30 14.38
N VAL A 94 -10.20 7.30 14.30
CA VAL A 94 -9.90 6.36 15.40
C VAL A 94 -8.45 6.45 15.92
N LEU A 95 -7.59 7.15 15.18
CA LEU A 95 -6.21 7.46 15.53
C LEU A 95 -5.87 8.84 14.98
#